data_AF-A0A7G3A9B8-F1
#
_entry.id   AF-A0A7G3A9B8-F1
#
_cell.length_a   1.000
_cell.length_b   1.000
_cell.length_c   1.000
_cell.angle_alpha   90.00
_cell.angle_beta   90.00
_cell.angle_gamma   90.00
#
_symmetry.space_group_name_H-M   'P 1'
#
loop_
_entity.id
_entity.type
_entity.pdbx_description
1 polymer ?
#
loop_
_entity_poly.entity_id
_entity_poly.type
_entity_poly.pdbx_seq_one_letter_code
_entity_poly.pdbx_strand_id
1 'polypeptide(L)'
;MAKNTVRWGADVGCQTKVKPLELRNDLAEHGLKGKRAKGELGISRHMTRKEARADAQDGLPVSEALTQDQWSEREQMVAERAEEVRRGLGTWMSSASATVRNYVADYTPIDIHPDQLREAIKSEENEYRHYETDDTTEAKESHSAAIVELQQFRARHGDRIGDRTPDIKKNVEQAIAILVFIMILEGGFNALLFKDAQANGLIGGMMIAFGVSAVNVCIGVVAGFFGLRYAFNHANIGWRIFGGTIATVGILAGLLLNFFVAHFRDAVETGLHTADAAGEVGVFSLFSISPTEVFISMFPNIFALDSFVALGLLFMGLTVFGLAVYEGYDRISDRYPGYGRVWRKERKAYERRQAVRNAVRDDLSDYFTSCRQWFETQQSRHVAAKREIEKAMNLLDARRDFAIAIASRAADQERSLKVAYRQAHRRARNANRDRLGDQAPCPAYFDEIVTPQLPSYEMAKEREQAQAAMQTIDNNITALNICREWLEQHIQQVQQGLSSIEKKVAEEIGKVREVKQVKGSTHVPVDQARRA
;
A
#
# COMPACT_ATOMS: atom_id res chain seq x y z
N MET A 1 -6.68 3.24 6.16
CA MET A 1 -5.50 3.61 6.97
C MET A 1 -4.27 3.40 6.10
N ALA A 2 -3.36 4.37 6.04
CA ALA A 2 -2.21 4.31 5.15
C ALA A 2 -1.37 3.04 5.44
N LYS A 3 -1.38 2.08 4.52
CA LYS A 3 -0.66 0.79 4.62
C LYS A 3 0.86 0.91 4.63
N ASN A 4 1.44 2.12 4.67
CA ASN A 4 2.85 2.35 4.36
C ASN A 4 3.71 2.78 5.57
N THR A 5 3.17 2.79 6.79
CA THR A 5 3.93 3.21 7.98
C THR A 5 3.63 2.31 9.18
N VAL A 6 4.69 1.79 9.81
CA VAL A 6 4.62 1.02 11.06
C VAL A 6 3.98 1.85 12.18
N ARG A 7 3.07 1.26 12.96
CA ARG A 7 2.32 2.00 14.00
C ARG A 7 3.20 2.32 15.20
N TRP A 8 4.00 1.36 15.64
CA TRP A 8 4.95 1.56 16.75
C TRP A 8 5.98 2.67 16.49
N GLY A 9 6.23 3.00 15.22
CA GLY A 9 7.20 4.01 14.82
C GLY A 9 6.64 5.43 14.68
N ALA A 10 5.36 5.65 14.98
CA ALA A 10 4.71 6.96 14.85
C ALA A 10 5.24 7.97 15.88
N ASP A 11 5.44 7.54 17.13
CA ASP A 11 5.84 8.43 18.23
C ASP A 11 7.32 8.32 18.61
N VAL A 12 8.08 7.46 17.92
CA VAL A 12 9.49 7.16 18.24
C VAL A 12 10.45 7.86 17.26
N GLY A 13 11.50 8.47 17.79
CA GLY A 13 12.57 9.10 17.01
C GLY A 13 12.25 10.51 16.50
N CYS A 14 12.90 10.90 15.39
CA CYS A 14 12.75 12.24 14.82
C CYS A 14 11.43 12.36 14.05
N GLN A 15 10.50 13.13 14.61
CA GLN A 15 9.15 13.34 14.06
C GLN A 15 9.16 14.08 12.73
N THR A 16 9.97 15.12 12.61
CA THR A 16 10.01 16.00 11.44
C THR A 16 11.37 16.02 10.77
N LYS A 17 11.39 16.37 9.48
CA LYS A 17 12.64 16.61 8.77
C LYS A 17 13.28 17.90 9.30
N VAL A 18 14.54 17.79 9.69
CA VAL A 18 15.32 18.92 10.22
C VAL A 18 15.53 19.95 9.12
N LYS A 19 15.24 21.22 9.45
CA LYS A 19 15.44 22.35 8.55
C LYS A 19 16.66 23.15 9.01
N PRO A 20 17.49 23.67 8.09
CA PRO A 20 18.60 24.53 8.47
C PRO A 20 18.14 25.75 9.26
N LEU A 21 18.88 26.12 10.30
CA LEU A 21 18.61 27.32 11.09
C LEU A 21 19.01 28.58 10.32
N GLU A 22 18.08 29.53 10.20
CA GLU A 22 18.36 30.88 9.71
C GLU A 22 18.18 31.88 10.86
N LEU A 23 19.25 32.61 11.20
CA LEU A 23 19.15 33.72 12.14
C LEU A 23 18.86 35.00 11.36
N ARG A 24 17.58 35.39 11.29
CA ARG A 24 17.12 36.56 10.52
C ARG A 24 17.26 37.90 11.23
N ASN A 25 17.53 37.88 12.54
CA ASN A 25 17.55 39.11 13.34
C ASN A 25 18.79 39.95 12.99
N ASP A 26 18.54 41.16 12.52
CA ASP A 26 19.54 42.11 12.05
C ASP A 26 19.96 43.10 13.15
N LEU A 27 21.21 43.54 13.12
CA LEU A 27 21.75 44.55 14.05
C LEU A 27 20.88 45.83 14.14
N ALA A 28 20.25 46.19 13.01
CA ALA A 28 19.40 47.37 12.91
C ALA A 28 18.16 47.31 13.81
N GLU A 29 17.62 46.12 14.06
CA GLU A 29 16.49 45.88 14.95
C GLU A 29 16.86 46.11 16.42
N HIS A 30 18.15 46.02 16.73
CA HIS A 30 18.73 46.22 18.06
C HIS A 30 19.37 47.60 18.25
N GLY A 31 18.96 48.59 17.44
CA GLY A 31 19.43 49.98 17.55
C GLY A 31 20.82 50.24 16.96
N LEU A 32 21.45 49.25 16.33
CA LEU A 32 22.77 49.37 15.71
C LEU A 32 22.60 49.62 14.21
N LYS A 33 22.51 50.90 13.81
CA LYS A 33 22.37 51.33 12.41
C LYS A 33 23.57 52.13 11.94
N GLY A 34 23.88 52.02 10.65
CA GLY A 34 24.95 52.81 9.99
C GLY A 34 26.33 52.61 10.64
N LYS A 35 26.92 53.70 11.13
CA LYS A 35 28.25 53.70 11.77
C LYS A 35 28.30 52.83 13.03
N ARG A 36 27.23 52.82 13.83
CA ARG A 36 27.16 52.04 15.07
C ARG A 36 27.22 50.52 14.82
N ALA A 37 26.64 50.06 13.70
CA ALA A 37 26.72 48.66 13.26
C ALA A 37 28.15 48.21 12.91
N LYS A 38 29.06 49.16 12.66
CA LYS A 38 30.49 48.89 12.38
C LYS A 38 31.38 49.07 13.61
N GLY A 39 30.79 49.42 14.76
CA GLY A 39 31.51 49.76 15.99
C GLY A 39 32.00 51.20 16.01
N GLU A 40 31.52 52.06 15.10
CA GLU A 40 31.90 53.47 15.08
C GLU A 40 30.91 54.33 15.87
N LEU A 41 31.41 55.08 16.85
CA LEU A 41 30.62 55.97 17.72
C LEU A 41 30.09 57.22 17.00
N GLY A 42 30.57 57.50 15.78
CA GLY A 42 30.16 58.68 15.00
C GLY A 42 30.60 60.01 15.63
N ILE A 43 31.63 59.99 16.46
CA ILE A 43 32.20 61.16 17.14
C ILE A 43 33.54 61.52 16.48
N SER A 44 33.70 62.78 16.07
CA SER A 44 34.96 63.26 15.47
C SER A 44 36.01 63.52 16.54
N ARG A 45 37.21 62.93 16.35
CA ARG A 45 38.37 63.17 17.22
C ARG A 45 38.83 64.63 17.19
N HIS A 46 38.73 65.29 16.03
CA HIS A 46 39.08 66.71 15.88
C HIS A 46 38.14 67.59 16.72
N MET A 47 36.83 67.39 16.58
CA MET A 47 35.83 68.14 17.35
C MET A 47 35.97 67.89 18.85
N THR A 48 36.24 66.64 19.24
CA THR A 48 36.48 66.28 20.65
C THR A 48 37.66 67.04 21.25
N ARG A 49 38.75 67.24 20.49
CA ARG A 49 39.89 68.06 20.94
C ARG A 49 39.56 69.56 20.98
N LYS A 50 38.70 70.04 20.09
CA LYS A 50 38.27 71.44 20.05
C LYS A 50 37.40 71.76 21.28
N GLU A 51 36.40 70.93 21.56
CA GLU A 51 35.54 71.02 22.75
C GLU A 51 36.38 70.90 24.03
N ALA A 52 37.29 69.93 24.12
CA ALA A 52 38.22 69.79 25.25
C ALA A 52 39.04 71.06 25.57
N ARG A 53 39.41 71.85 24.54
CA ARG A 53 40.14 73.10 24.74
C ARG A 53 39.24 74.23 25.22
N ALA A 54 37.99 74.27 24.76
CA ALA A 54 36.99 75.22 25.21
C ALA A 54 36.62 74.94 26.67
N ASP A 55 36.26 73.70 26.98
CA ASP A 55 35.92 73.26 28.35
C ASP A 55 37.06 73.57 29.33
N ALA A 56 38.32 73.34 28.91
CA ALA A 56 39.50 73.67 29.71
C ALA A 56 39.69 75.17 29.98
N GLN A 57 39.32 76.06 29.04
CA GLN A 57 39.38 77.51 29.22
C GLN A 57 38.31 78.00 30.21
N ASP A 58 37.16 77.33 30.23
CA ASP A 58 36.03 77.64 31.09
C ASP A 58 36.12 76.95 32.46
N GLY A 59 37.17 76.16 32.70
CA GLY A 59 37.36 75.45 33.96
C GLY A 59 36.41 74.27 34.16
N LEU A 60 35.79 73.76 33.09
CA LEU A 60 34.89 72.60 33.12
C LEU A 60 35.62 71.33 32.63
N PRO A 61 35.37 70.14 33.20
CA PRO A 61 34.68 69.90 34.46
C PRO A 61 35.56 70.34 35.65
N VAL A 62 34.95 70.76 36.77
CA VAL A 62 35.66 71.26 37.96
C VAL A 62 36.74 70.28 38.45
N SER A 63 37.82 70.80 39.05
CA SER A 63 38.95 69.98 39.50
C SER A 63 38.59 68.89 40.53
N GLU A 64 37.47 69.06 41.23
CA GLU A 64 36.93 68.11 42.21
C GLU A 64 36.01 67.05 41.57
N ALA A 65 35.79 67.09 40.25
CA ALA A 65 34.93 66.11 39.58
C ALA A 65 35.48 64.69 39.72
N LEU A 66 34.60 63.77 40.10
CA LEU A 66 34.92 62.36 40.38
C LEU A 66 34.01 61.41 39.62
N THR A 67 32.71 61.67 39.63
CA THR A 67 31.69 60.75 39.11
C THR A 67 31.33 61.03 37.64
N GLN A 68 30.77 60.04 36.95
CA GLN A 68 30.50 60.11 35.50
C GLN A 68 29.51 61.24 35.12
N ASP A 69 28.57 61.56 35.99
CA ASP A 69 27.63 62.68 35.87
C ASP A 69 28.31 64.06 35.97
N GLN A 70 29.52 64.12 36.52
CA GLN A 70 30.33 65.32 36.63
C GLN A 70 31.37 65.45 35.50
N TRP A 71 31.47 64.46 34.61
CA TRP A 71 32.32 64.55 33.43
C TRP A 71 31.81 65.62 32.47
N SER A 72 32.66 66.07 31.54
CA SER A 72 32.17 66.97 30.49
C SER A 72 31.09 66.30 29.64
N GLU A 73 30.18 67.11 29.09
CA GLU A 73 29.13 66.64 28.18
C GLU A 73 29.72 65.79 27.05
N ARG A 74 30.93 66.13 26.59
CA ARG A 74 31.61 65.37 25.54
C ARG A 74 32.07 63.99 26.00
N GLU A 75 32.66 63.87 27.18
CA GLU A 75 33.03 62.55 27.74
C GLU A 75 31.80 61.71 28.06
N GLN A 76 30.72 62.34 28.57
CA GLN A 76 29.43 61.68 28.79
C GLN A 76 28.83 61.15 27.48
N MET A 77 28.79 61.96 26.42
CA MET A 77 28.29 61.52 25.11
C MET A 77 29.13 60.39 24.51
N VAL A 78 30.47 60.40 24.71
CA VAL A 78 31.34 59.29 24.28
C VAL A 78 30.98 58.01 25.02
N ALA A 79 30.80 58.08 26.34
CA ALA A 79 30.44 56.93 27.16
C ALA A 79 29.04 56.40 26.81
N GLU A 80 28.05 57.27 26.67
CA GLU A 80 26.68 56.92 26.31
C GLU A 80 26.63 56.18 24.97
N ARG A 81 27.28 56.71 23.92
CA ARG A 81 27.28 56.06 22.60
C ARG A 81 27.99 54.72 22.60
N ALA A 82 29.05 54.57 23.39
CA ALA A 82 29.72 53.28 23.55
C ALA A 82 28.82 52.27 24.27
N GLU A 83 28.07 52.73 25.27
CA GLU A 83 27.10 51.92 26.00
C GLU A 83 25.90 51.51 25.14
N GLU A 84 25.39 52.41 24.30
CA GLU A 84 24.35 52.08 23.31
C GLU A 84 24.80 50.94 22.38
N VAL A 85 26.07 50.94 21.95
CA VAL A 85 26.63 49.87 21.12
C VAL A 85 26.70 48.55 21.90
N ARG A 86 27.23 48.58 23.13
CA ARG A 86 27.31 47.39 24.00
C ARG A 86 25.94 46.80 24.30
N ARG A 87 24.97 47.63 24.68
CA ARG A 87 23.59 47.21 24.96
C ARG A 87 22.93 46.62 23.72
N GLY A 88 23.06 47.27 22.56
CA GLY A 88 22.53 46.79 21.30
C GLY A 88 23.07 45.40 20.95
N LEU A 89 24.39 45.21 21.03
CA LEU A 89 25.02 43.92 20.77
C LEU A 89 24.62 42.86 21.80
N GLY A 90 24.49 43.23 23.07
CA GLY A 90 23.99 42.34 24.14
C GLY A 90 22.61 41.79 23.83
N THR A 91 21.67 42.65 23.44
CA THR A 91 20.30 42.21 23.07
C THR A 91 20.29 41.37 21.80
N TRP A 92 21.11 41.71 20.80
CA TRP A 92 21.23 40.97 19.55
C TRP A 92 21.78 39.56 19.77
N MET A 93 22.84 39.44 20.58
CA MET A 93 23.42 38.14 20.95
C MET A 93 22.45 37.33 21.81
N SER A 94 21.79 37.94 22.79
CA SER A 94 20.80 37.24 23.64
C SER A 94 19.65 36.66 22.80
N SER A 95 19.17 37.41 21.82
CA SER A 95 18.15 36.96 20.88
C SER A 95 18.63 35.80 20.01
N ALA A 96 19.85 35.88 19.46
CA ALA A 96 20.44 34.80 18.68
C ALA A 96 20.61 33.51 19.51
N SER A 97 21.12 33.63 20.74
CA SER A 97 21.26 32.51 21.66
C SER A 97 19.91 31.89 22.00
N ALA A 98 18.87 32.68 22.24
CA ALA A 98 17.52 32.16 22.50
C ALA A 98 16.97 31.35 21.32
N THR A 99 17.13 31.85 20.10
CA THR A 99 16.72 31.13 18.89
C THR A 99 17.46 29.80 18.74
N VAL A 100 18.77 29.77 19.02
CA VAL A 100 19.55 28.52 18.97
C VAL A 100 19.12 27.55 20.07
N ARG A 101 18.88 28.01 21.31
CA ARG A 101 18.39 27.14 22.40
C ARG A 101 17.05 26.48 22.05
N ASN A 102 16.12 27.26 21.50
CA ASN A 102 14.82 26.74 21.08
C ASN A 102 14.99 25.73 19.93
N TYR A 103 15.83 26.06 18.95
CA TYR A 103 16.14 25.16 17.84
C TYR A 103 16.74 23.82 18.32
N VAL A 104 17.70 23.86 19.24
CA VAL A 104 18.28 22.64 19.83
C VAL A 104 17.21 21.85 20.57
N ALA A 105 16.37 22.49 21.37
CA ALA A 105 15.28 21.81 22.08
C ALA A 105 14.28 21.14 21.13
N ASP A 106 13.84 21.85 20.08
CA ASP A 106 12.86 21.35 19.11
C ASP A 106 13.38 20.14 18.29
N TYR A 107 14.68 20.08 18.07
CA TYR A 107 15.34 19.01 17.30
C TYR A 107 16.04 17.95 18.15
N THR A 108 15.93 18.03 19.49
CA THR A 108 16.38 16.94 20.37
C THR A 108 15.31 15.84 20.39
N PRO A 109 15.59 14.65 19.84
CA PRO A 109 14.63 13.55 19.86
C PRO A 109 14.49 12.97 21.27
N ILE A 110 13.35 12.30 21.51
CA ILE A 110 13.12 11.50 22.72
C ILE A 110 14.10 10.32 22.72
N ASP A 111 14.56 9.92 23.90
CA ASP A 111 15.43 8.75 24.07
C ASP A 111 14.77 7.47 23.54
N ILE A 112 15.53 6.71 22.75
CA ILE A 112 15.08 5.43 22.19
C ILE A 112 15.62 4.32 23.07
N HIS A 113 14.72 3.60 23.74
CA HIS A 113 15.05 2.42 24.51
C HIS A 113 14.95 1.14 23.65
N PRO A 114 16.05 0.40 23.42
CA PRO A 114 16.05 -0.75 22.54
C PRO A 114 15.01 -1.81 22.89
N ASP A 115 14.85 -2.11 24.17
CA ASP A 115 13.96 -3.19 24.61
C ASP A 115 12.48 -2.83 24.45
N GLN A 116 12.11 -1.57 24.70
CA GLN A 116 10.75 -1.08 24.43
C GLN A 116 10.44 -1.11 22.94
N LEU A 117 11.40 -0.70 22.10
CA LEU A 117 11.25 -0.71 20.65
C LEU A 117 11.09 -2.15 20.12
N ARG A 118 11.90 -3.09 20.62
CA ARG A 118 11.80 -4.52 20.30
C ARG A 118 10.44 -5.08 20.68
N GLU A 119 9.92 -4.76 21.85
CA GLU A 119 8.64 -5.26 22.31
C GLU A 119 7.47 -4.69 21.49
N ALA A 120 7.55 -3.42 21.10
CA ALA A 120 6.55 -2.80 20.22
C ALA A 120 6.55 -3.42 18.81
N ILE A 121 7.74 -3.76 18.27
CA ILE A 121 7.85 -4.48 16.99
C ILE A 121 7.21 -5.87 17.09
N LYS A 122 7.50 -6.60 18.18
CA LYS A 122 6.94 -7.95 18.42
C LYS A 122 5.43 -7.91 18.60
N SER A 123 4.89 -6.91 19.30
CA SER A 123 3.45 -6.82 19.54
C SER A 123 2.67 -6.57 18.25
N GLU A 124 3.13 -5.66 17.39
CA GLU A 124 2.54 -5.41 16.07
C GLU A 124 2.73 -6.61 15.14
N GLU A 125 3.91 -7.28 15.16
CA GLU A 125 4.10 -8.55 14.43
C GLU A 125 3.13 -9.63 14.88
N ASN A 126 2.89 -9.75 16.19
CA ASN A 126 1.99 -10.75 16.74
C ASN A 126 0.53 -10.51 16.30
N GLU A 127 0.13 -9.27 16.04
CA GLU A 127 -1.16 -8.95 15.43
C GLU A 127 -1.26 -9.59 14.02
N TYR A 128 -0.24 -9.44 13.17
CA TYR A 128 -0.18 -10.11 11.87
C TYR A 128 -0.17 -11.64 11.97
N ARG A 129 0.51 -12.20 12.99
CA ARG A 129 0.52 -13.65 13.26
C ARG A 129 -0.79 -14.20 13.83
N HIS A 130 -1.55 -13.40 14.56
CA HIS A 130 -2.80 -13.87 15.14
C HIS A 130 -3.89 -14.04 14.07
N TYR A 131 -3.97 -13.09 13.14
CA TYR A 131 -4.79 -13.26 11.92
C TYR A 131 -4.32 -14.46 11.08
N GLU A 132 -3.01 -14.71 11.03
CA GLU A 132 -2.46 -15.94 10.43
C GLU A 132 -2.99 -17.20 11.11
N THR A 133 -2.98 -17.29 12.44
CA THR A 133 -3.41 -18.52 13.12
C THR A 133 -4.88 -18.83 12.89
N ASP A 134 -5.76 -17.83 12.88
CA ASP A 134 -7.19 -18.05 12.72
C ASP A 134 -7.55 -18.40 11.27
N ASP A 135 -7.10 -17.60 10.30
CA ASP A 135 -7.41 -17.83 8.88
C ASP A 135 -6.77 -19.11 8.35
N THR A 136 -5.54 -19.42 8.79
CA THR A 136 -4.87 -20.67 8.39
C THR A 136 -5.50 -21.89 9.05
N THR A 137 -6.02 -21.76 10.28
CA THR A 137 -6.73 -22.85 10.97
C THR A 137 -8.07 -23.10 10.31
N GLU A 138 -8.87 -22.07 10.04
CA GLU A 138 -10.15 -22.20 9.31
C GLU A 138 -9.92 -22.82 7.92
N ALA A 139 -8.94 -22.33 7.17
CA ALA A 139 -8.61 -22.86 5.86
C ALA A 139 -8.10 -24.31 5.93
N LYS A 140 -7.34 -24.66 6.98
CA LYS A 140 -6.89 -26.04 7.25
C LYS A 140 -8.07 -26.94 7.56
N GLU A 141 -8.97 -26.53 8.46
CA GLU A 141 -10.16 -27.29 8.83
C GLU A 141 -11.10 -27.50 7.64
N SER A 142 -11.35 -26.46 6.85
CA SER A 142 -12.14 -26.56 5.62
C SER A 142 -11.51 -27.53 4.62
N HIS A 143 -10.18 -27.52 4.47
CA HIS A 143 -9.47 -28.46 3.60
C HIS A 143 -9.54 -29.90 4.14
N SER A 144 -9.30 -30.10 5.43
CA SER A 144 -9.39 -31.42 6.08
C SER A 144 -10.81 -31.99 5.99
N ALA A 145 -11.84 -31.17 6.19
CA ALA A 145 -13.24 -31.57 6.01
C ALA A 145 -13.53 -32.01 4.57
N ALA A 146 -13.00 -31.30 3.57
CA ALA A 146 -13.16 -31.66 2.16
C ALA A 146 -12.40 -32.95 1.79
N ILE A 147 -11.21 -33.19 2.38
CA ILE A 147 -10.48 -34.45 2.25
C ILE A 147 -11.30 -35.61 2.83
N VAL A 148 -11.84 -35.44 4.04
CA VAL A 148 -12.67 -36.46 4.69
C VAL A 148 -13.91 -36.77 3.84
N GLU A 149 -14.58 -35.76 3.30
CA GLU A 149 -15.72 -35.95 2.39
C GLU A 149 -15.32 -36.73 1.14
N LEU A 150 -14.17 -36.41 0.52
CA LEU A 150 -13.65 -37.11 -0.66
C LEU A 150 -13.30 -38.57 -0.35
N GLN A 151 -12.68 -38.82 0.81
CA GLN A 151 -12.35 -40.17 1.25
C GLN A 151 -13.59 -40.98 1.59
N GLN A 152 -14.58 -40.40 2.28
CA GLN A 152 -15.86 -41.05 2.54
C GLN A 152 -16.60 -41.37 1.25
N PHE A 153 -16.58 -40.46 0.27
CA PHE A 153 -17.17 -40.69 -1.04
C PHE A 153 -16.50 -41.87 -1.75
N ARG A 154 -15.16 -41.93 -1.73
CA ARG A 154 -14.39 -43.05 -2.28
C ARG A 154 -14.64 -44.36 -1.53
N ALA A 155 -14.77 -44.34 -0.20
CA ALA A 155 -15.05 -45.55 0.57
C ALA A 155 -16.45 -46.12 0.25
N ARG A 156 -17.46 -45.27 0.07
CA ARG A 156 -18.83 -45.70 -0.26
C ARG A 156 -19.00 -46.18 -1.71
N HIS A 157 -18.15 -45.72 -2.61
CA HIS A 157 -18.32 -45.92 -4.06
C HIS A 157 -17.09 -46.55 -4.74
N GLY A 158 -16.12 -47.01 -3.95
CA GLY A 158 -14.77 -47.40 -4.37
C GLY A 158 -14.75 -48.56 -5.36
N ASP A 159 -15.61 -49.56 -5.17
CA ASP A 159 -15.67 -50.75 -6.02
C ASP A 159 -15.94 -50.45 -7.51
N ARG A 160 -16.58 -49.31 -7.81
CA ARG A 160 -16.87 -48.88 -9.19
C ARG A 160 -16.05 -47.70 -9.68
N ILE A 161 -15.54 -46.87 -8.77
CA ILE A 161 -14.67 -45.75 -9.15
C ILE A 161 -13.24 -46.26 -9.39
N GLY A 162 -12.79 -47.25 -8.62
CA GLY A 162 -11.40 -47.69 -8.59
C GLY A 162 -10.46 -46.58 -8.10
N ASP A 163 -9.18 -46.67 -8.49
CA ASP A 163 -8.14 -45.69 -8.14
C ASP A 163 -8.06 -44.49 -9.10
N ARG A 164 -9.03 -44.33 -9.99
CA ARG A 164 -8.99 -43.26 -11.00
C ARG A 164 -9.18 -41.88 -10.36
N THR A 165 -8.39 -40.92 -10.84
CA THR A 165 -8.72 -39.50 -10.62
C THR A 165 -10.00 -39.16 -11.39
N PRO A 166 -10.83 -38.25 -10.87
CA PRO A 166 -12.02 -37.83 -11.59
C PRO A 166 -11.61 -37.23 -12.94
N ASP A 167 -12.28 -37.66 -13.99
CA ASP A 167 -12.09 -37.15 -15.35
C ASP A 167 -12.89 -35.86 -15.48
N ILE A 168 -12.34 -34.78 -14.91
CA ILE A 168 -12.91 -33.44 -15.03
C ILE A 168 -12.23 -32.78 -16.21
N LYS A 169 -12.92 -32.80 -17.35
CA LYS A 169 -12.47 -32.11 -18.55
C LYS A 169 -12.51 -30.61 -18.29
N LYS A 170 -11.37 -29.93 -18.50
CA LYS A 170 -11.20 -28.50 -18.22
C LYS A 170 -12.08 -27.58 -19.08
N ASN A 171 -12.71 -28.13 -20.12
CA ASN A 171 -13.31 -27.36 -21.21
C ASN A 171 -14.83 -27.60 -21.31
N VAL A 172 -15.56 -27.51 -20.21
CA VAL A 172 -17.05 -27.58 -20.25
C VAL A 172 -17.62 -26.47 -21.13
N GLU A 173 -16.99 -25.30 -21.15
CA GLU A 173 -17.33 -24.18 -22.04
C GLU A 173 -17.19 -24.55 -23.52
N GLN A 174 -16.17 -25.34 -23.90
CA GLN A 174 -16.03 -25.81 -25.28
C GLN A 174 -17.14 -26.80 -25.67
N ALA A 175 -17.54 -27.69 -24.75
CA ALA A 175 -18.65 -28.60 -24.98
C ALA A 175 -19.96 -27.85 -25.21
N ILE A 176 -20.25 -26.83 -24.38
CA ILE A 176 -21.42 -25.97 -24.55
C ILE A 176 -21.35 -25.19 -25.88
N ALA A 177 -20.17 -24.64 -26.22
CA ALA A 177 -19.98 -23.93 -27.48
C ALA A 177 -20.20 -24.83 -28.71
N ILE A 178 -19.74 -26.08 -28.67
CA ILE A 178 -19.98 -27.07 -29.72
C ILE A 178 -21.48 -27.37 -29.85
N LEU A 179 -22.19 -27.57 -28.73
CA LEU A 179 -23.64 -27.81 -28.75
C LEU A 179 -24.43 -26.63 -29.31
N VAL A 180 -24.08 -25.40 -28.90
CA VAL A 180 -24.70 -24.17 -29.43
C VAL A 180 -24.40 -24.00 -30.91
N PHE A 181 -23.16 -24.26 -31.34
CA PHE A 181 -22.78 -24.16 -32.75
C PHE A 181 -23.56 -25.16 -33.63
N ILE A 182 -23.68 -26.41 -33.18
CA ILE A 182 -24.42 -27.45 -33.88
C ILE A 182 -25.93 -27.10 -33.92
N MET A 183 -26.49 -26.59 -32.82
CA MET A 183 -27.87 -26.09 -32.76
C MET A 183 -28.10 -24.94 -33.74
N ILE A 184 -27.12 -24.04 -33.91
CA ILE A 184 -27.18 -22.95 -34.88
C ILE A 184 -27.20 -23.49 -36.31
N LEU A 185 -26.36 -24.49 -36.61
CA LEU A 185 -26.31 -25.12 -37.93
C LEU A 185 -27.63 -25.85 -38.24
N GLU A 186 -28.10 -26.72 -37.35
CA GLU A 186 -29.35 -27.47 -37.51
C GLU A 186 -30.55 -26.51 -37.64
N GLY A 187 -30.66 -25.55 -36.73
CA GLY A 187 -31.71 -24.54 -36.77
C GLY A 187 -31.64 -23.67 -38.03
N GLY A 188 -30.44 -23.33 -38.52
CA GLY A 188 -30.25 -22.58 -39.76
C GLY A 188 -30.70 -23.36 -41.00
N PHE A 189 -30.31 -24.64 -41.14
CA PHE A 189 -30.78 -25.51 -42.22
C PHE A 189 -32.29 -25.71 -42.15
N ASN A 190 -32.85 -25.95 -40.97
CA ASN A 190 -34.30 -26.05 -40.76
C ASN A 190 -35.02 -24.75 -41.14
N ALA A 191 -34.48 -23.59 -40.77
CA ALA A 191 -35.08 -22.28 -41.01
C ALA A 191 -35.14 -21.89 -42.49
N LEU A 192 -34.07 -22.18 -43.25
CA LEU A 192 -34.01 -21.91 -44.69
C LEU A 192 -35.11 -22.62 -45.48
N LEU A 193 -35.68 -23.67 -44.88
CA LEU A 193 -36.65 -24.54 -45.53
C LEU A 193 -38.08 -24.27 -45.05
N PHE A 194 -38.27 -23.67 -43.87
CA PHE A 194 -39.56 -23.13 -43.43
C PHE A 194 -39.83 -21.70 -43.92
N LYS A 195 -38.85 -21.03 -44.53
CA LYS A 195 -38.96 -19.63 -44.97
C LYS A 195 -40.12 -19.41 -45.95
N ASP A 196 -40.40 -20.40 -46.80
CA ASP A 196 -41.41 -20.31 -47.87
C ASP A 196 -42.82 -20.69 -47.37
N ALA A 197 -42.92 -21.24 -46.16
CA ALA A 197 -44.17 -21.67 -45.52
C ALA A 197 -44.65 -20.72 -44.40
N GLN A 198 -44.01 -19.56 -44.25
CA GLN A 198 -44.28 -18.58 -43.19
C GLN A 198 -44.52 -17.17 -43.74
N ALA A 199 -45.57 -16.50 -43.22
CA ALA A 199 -45.92 -15.13 -43.59
C ALA A 199 -44.83 -14.11 -43.22
N ASN A 200 -44.06 -14.37 -42.16
CA ASN A 200 -42.91 -13.55 -41.73
C ASN A 200 -41.59 -13.97 -42.42
N GLY A 201 -41.66 -14.80 -43.47
CA GLY A 201 -40.53 -15.29 -44.24
C GLY A 201 -39.47 -15.98 -43.37
N LEU A 202 -38.20 -15.68 -43.65
CA LEU A 202 -37.04 -16.30 -43.00
C LEU A 202 -37.01 -16.10 -41.48
N ILE A 203 -37.47 -14.94 -40.97
CA ILE A 203 -37.44 -14.64 -39.53
C ILE A 203 -38.41 -15.56 -38.77
N GLY A 204 -39.62 -15.78 -39.31
CA GLY A 204 -40.59 -16.72 -38.74
C GLY A 204 -40.09 -18.17 -38.77
N GLY A 205 -39.49 -18.59 -39.88
CA GLY A 205 -38.87 -19.91 -40.02
C GLY A 205 -37.72 -20.15 -39.03
N MET A 206 -36.87 -19.13 -38.79
CA MET A 206 -35.78 -19.21 -37.81
C MET A 206 -36.28 -19.41 -36.38
N MET A 207 -37.32 -18.70 -35.94
CA MET A 207 -37.80 -18.84 -34.56
C MET A 207 -38.30 -20.26 -34.24
N ILE A 208 -39.05 -20.86 -35.16
CA ILE A 208 -39.59 -22.22 -34.99
C ILE A 208 -38.46 -23.25 -35.07
N ALA A 209 -37.57 -23.11 -36.06
CA ALA A 209 -36.46 -24.02 -36.26
C ALA A 209 -35.48 -24.05 -35.08
N PHE A 210 -35.12 -22.89 -34.54
CA PHE A 210 -34.27 -22.82 -33.34
C PHE A 210 -34.98 -23.31 -32.09
N GLY A 211 -36.29 -23.06 -31.94
CA GLY A 211 -37.07 -23.59 -30.83
C GLY A 211 -37.08 -25.12 -30.80
N VAL A 212 -37.31 -25.75 -31.95
CA VAL A 212 -37.29 -27.21 -32.10
C VAL A 212 -35.88 -27.79 -31.86
N SER A 213 -34.85 -27.18 -32.46
CA SER A 213 -33.45 -27.62 -32.26
C SER A 213 -33.00 -27.47 -30.81
N ALA A 214 -33.42 -26.40 -30.11
CA ALA A 214 -33.14 -26.24 -28.68
C ALA A 214 -33.78 -27.35 -27.84
N VAL A 215 -35.05 -27.69 -28.09
CA VAL A 215 -35.72 -28.81 -27.40
C VAL A 215 -35.02 -30.14 -27.68
N ASN A 216 -34.61 -30.38 -28.93
CA ASN A 216 -33.87 -31.58 -29.33
C ASN A 216 -32.55 -31.72 -28.52
N VAL A 217 -31.74 -30.66 -28.50
CA VAL A 217 -30.48 -30.63 -27.73
C VAL A 217 -30.72 -30.78 -26.23
N CYS A 218 -31.72 -30.09 -25.67
CA CYS A 218 -32.04 -30.18 -24.24
C CYS A 218 -32.44 -31.59 -23.82
N ILE A 219 -33.32 -32.26 -24.58
CA ILE A 219 -33.72 -33.64 -24.32
C ILE A 219 -32.50 -34.56 -24.40
N GLY A 220 -31.63 -34.36 -25.40
CA GLY A 220 -30.40 -35.13 -25.56
C GLY A 220 -29.45 -34.98 -24.36
N VAL A 221 -29.17 -33.74 -23.95
CA VAL A 221 -28.32 -33.46 -22.78
C VAL A 221 -28.90 -34.06 -21.50
N VAL A 222 -30.22 -33.96 -21.27
CA VAL A 222 -30.89 -34.55 -20.10
C VAL A 222 -30.80 -36.07 -20.12
N ALA A 223 -31.06 -36.70 -21.27
CA ALA A 223 -30.95 -38.15 -21.45
C ALA A 223 -29.51 -38.65 -21.22
N GLY A 224 -28.50 -37.91 -21.65
CA GLY A 224 -27.09 -38.22 -21.40
C GLY A 224 -26.67 -38.02 -19.94
N PHE A 225 -26.93 -36.81 -19.40
CA PHE A 225 -26.42 -36.38 -18.11
C PHE A 225 -27.14 -37.00 -16.91
N PHE A 226 -28.47 -37.07 -16.93
CA PHE A 226 -29.25 -37.70 -15.87
C PHE A 226 -29.60 -39.16 -16.20
N GLY A 227 -29.82 -39.47 -17.47
CA GLY A 227 -30.19 -40.81 -17.88
C GLY A 227 -29.01 -41.79 -17.87
N LEU A 228 -28.21 -41.77 -18.94
CA LEU A 228 -27.12 -42.73 -19.18
C LEU A 228 -26.09 -42.73 -18.04
N ARG A 229 -25.76 -41.54 -17.51
CA ARG A 229 -24.80 -41.39 -16.40
C ARG A 229 -25.23 -42.15 -15.14
N TYR A 230 -26.50 -42.05 -14.75
CA TYR A 230 -27.01 -42.75 -13.57
C TYR A 230 -27.30 -44.22 -13.85
N ALA A 231 -27.79 -44.55 -15.05
CA ALA A 231 -28.12 -45.91 -15.48
C ALA A 231 -26.90 -46.86 -15.41
N PHE A 232 -25.76 -46.42 -15.95
CA PHE A 232 -24.57 -47.26 -16.08
C PHE A 232 -23.62 -47.15 -14.88
N ASN A 233 -23.46 -45.96 -14.31
CA ASN A 233 -22.33 -45.74 -13.38
C ASN A 233 -22.74 -45.72 -11.90
N HIS A 234 -24.01 -45.48 -11.55
CA HIS A 234 -24.42 -45.32 -10.14
C HIS A 234 -24.47 -46.65 -9.37
N ALA A 235 -23.90 -46.71 -8.16
CA ALA A 235 -23.80 -47.94 -7.35
C ALA A 235 -25.18 -48.57 -7.04
N ASN A 236 -26.08 -47.75 -6.49
CA ASN A 236 -27.41 -48.16 -6.04
C ASN A 236 -28.35 -48.51 -7.20
N ILE A 237 -29.02 -49.66 -7.10
CA ILE A 237 -29.93 -50.16 -8.14
C ILE A 237 -31.13 -49.21 -8.40
N GLY A 238 -31.70 -48.59 -7.36
CA GLY A 238 -32.81 -47.64 -7.52
C GLY A 238 -32.44 -46.43 -8.37
N TRP A 239 -31.24 -45.89 -8.19
CA TRP A 239 -30.72 -44.78 -9.00
C TRP A 239 -30.40 -45.20 -10.43
N ARG A 240 -30.00 -46.46 -10.65
CA ARG A 240 -29.83 -47.01 -12.00
C ARG A 240 -31.15 -47.18 -12.73
N ILE A 241 -32.19 -47.63 -12.04
CA ILE A 241 -33.54 -47.73 -12.61
C ILE A 241 -34.04 -46.34 -12.98
N PHE A 242 -33.93 -45.38 -12.07
CA PHE A 242 -34.29 -43.98 -12.34
C PHE A 242 -33.55 -43.40 -13.54
N GLY A 243 -32.22 -43.52 -13.59
CA GLY A 243 -31.42 -43.11 -14.73
C GLY A 243 -31.80 -43.85 -16.01
N GLY A 244 -32.04 -45.16 -15.93
CA GLY A 244 -32.50 -45.97 -17.04
C GLY A 244 -33.83 -45.47 -17.61
N THR A 245 -34.81 -45.19 -16.74
CA THR A 245 -36.11 -44.62 -17.13
C THR A 245 -35.95 -43.27 -17.82
N ILE A 246 -35.14 -42.36 -17.27
CA ILE A 246 -34.88 -41.05 -17.90
C ILE A 246 -34.18 -41.22 -19.25
N ALA A 247 -33.20 -42.11 -19.35
CA ALA A 247 -32.51 -42.39 -20.62
C ALA A 247 -33.48 -42.94 -21.66
N THR A 248 -34.29 -43.93 -21.30
CA THR A 248 -35.27 -44.55 -22.21
C THR A 248 -36.31 -43.53 -22.66
N VAL A 249 -36.95 -42.82 -21.73
CA VAL A 249 -37.96 -41.80 -22.06
C VAL A 249 -37.33 -40.68 -22.88
N GLY A 250 -36.15 -40.21 -22.52
CA GLY A 250 -35.45 -39.14 -23.24
C GLY A 250 -35.02 -39.54 -24.65
N ILE A 251 -34.45 -40.74 -24.83
CA ILE A 251 -34.07 -41.26 -26.15
C ILE A 251 -35.31 -41.47 -27.01
N LEU A 252 -36.37 -42.08 -26.48
CA LEU A 252 -37.62 -42.27 -27.22
C LEU A 252 -38.26 -40.93 -27.60
N ALA A 253 -38.32 -39.98 -26.67
CA ALA A 253 -38.85 -38.63 -26.93
C ALA A 253 -38.03 -37.89 -27.99
N GLY A 254 -36.69 -37.97 -27.93
CA GLY A 254 -35.81 -37.37 -28.93
C GLY A 254 -35.95 -38.01 -30.31
N LEU A 255 -36.01 -39.35 -30.38
CA LEU A 255 -36.29 -40.05 -31.64
C LEU A 255 -37.63 -39.63 -32.21
N LEU A 256 -38.71 -39.71 -31.41
CA LEU A 256 -40.05 -39.33 -31.83
C LEU A 256 -40.12 -37.86 -32.27
N LEU A 257 -39.44 -36.95 -31.57
CA LEU A 257 -39.38 -35.54 -31.96
C LEU A 257 -38.72 -35.38 -33.33
N ASN A 258 -37.58 -36.02 -33.57
CA ASN A 258 -36.88 -35.92 -34.86
C ASN A 258 -37.70 -36.52 -36.01
N PHE A 259 -38.35 -37.66 -35.80
CA PHE A 259 -39.28 -38.23 -36.77
C PHE A 259 -40.51 -37.33 -37.01
N PHE A 260 -41.09 -36.79 -35.94
CA PHE A 260 -42.21 -35.86 -36.04
C PHE A 260 -41.84 -34.62 -36.83
N VAL A 261 -40.66 -34.02 -36.58
CA VAL A 261 -40.18 -32.85 -37.31
C VAL A 261 -39.93 -33.16 -38.79
N ALA A 262 -39.41 -34.35 -39.11
CA ALA A 262 -39.23 -34.80 -40.49
C ALA A 262 -40.57 -34.97 -41.22
N HIS A 263 -41.55 -35.61 -40.59
CA HIS A 263 -42.92 -35.77 -41.14
C HIS A 263 -43.68 -34.46 -41.25
N PHE A 264 -43.54 -33.58 -40.25
CA PHE A 264 -44.15 -32.26 -40.27
C PHE A 264 -43.61 -31.44 -41.44
N ARG A 265 -42.30 -31.56 -41.67
CA ARG A 265 -41.66 -30.93 -42.82
C ARG A 265 -42.13 -31.51 -44.16
N ASP A 266 -42.22 -32.83 -44.25
CA ASP A 266 -42.69 -33.50 -45.47
C ASP A 266 -44.11 -33.05 -45.84
N ALA A 267 -44.98 -32.96 -44.83
CA ALA A 267 -46.34 -32.41 -44.98
C ALA A 267 -46.34 -30.93 -45.41
N VAL A 268 -45.40 -30.12 -44.90
CA VAL A 268 -45.23 -28.72 -45.33
C VAL A 268 -44.80 -28.63 -46.79
N GLU A 269 -43.88 -29.48 -47.24
CA GLU A 269 -43.39 -29.51 -48.61
C GLU A 269 -44.49 -29.95 -49.60
N THR A 270 -45.21 -31.03 -49.29
CA THR A 270 -46.36 -31.48 -50.09
C THR A 270 -47.51 -30.46 -50.08
N GLY A 271 -47.78 -29.82 -48.94
CA GLY A 271 -48.75 -28.72 -48.82
C GLY A 271 -48.36 -27.50 -49.67
N LEU A 272 -47.08 -27.15 -49.71
CA LEU A 272 -46.58 -26.05 -50.53
C LEU A 272 -46.67 -26.38 -52.02
N HIS A 273 -46.31 -27.60 -52.44
CA HIS A 273 -46.43 -28.03 -53.83
C HIS A 273 -47.88 -28.06 -54.33
N THR A 274 -48.82 -28.49 -53.47
CA THR A 274 -50.26 -28.47 -53.80
C THR A 274 -50.80 -27.04 -53.88
N ALA A 275 -50.39 -26.15 -52.97
CA ALA A 275 -50.73 -24.73 -53.03
C ALA A 275 -50.13 -24.03 -54.27
N ASP A 276 -48.93 -24.40 -54.69
CA ASP A 276 -48.27 -23.90 -55.90
C ASP A 276 -49.01 -24.34 -57.17
N ALA A 277 -49.41 -25.61 -57.24
CA ALA A 277 -50.24 -26.13 -58.33
C ALA A 277 -51.63 -25.45 -58.39
N ALA A 278 -52.17 -25.01 -57.25
CA ALA A 278 -53.44 -24.30 -57.16
C ALA A 278 -53.32 -22.77 -57.32
N GLY A 279 -52.10 -22.22 -57.39
CA GLY A 279 -51.85 -20.77 -57.45
C GLY A 279 -52.11 -20.01 -56.14
N GLU A 280 -52.18 -20.71 -55.01
CA GLU A 280 -52.54 -20.18 -53.68
C GLU A 280 -51.33 -20.06 -52.71
N VAL A 281 -50.10 -20.13 -53.23
CA VAL A 281 -48.85 -20.07 -52.42
C VAL A 281 -48.81 -18.92 -51.43
N GLY A 282 -49.32 -17.74 -51.82
CA GLY A 282 -49.31 -16.54 -50.97
C GLY A 282 -50.21 -16.61 -49.73
N VAL A 283 -51.11 -17.59 -49.66
CA VAL A 283 -52.06 -17.79 -48.54
C VAL A 283 -51.70 -19.02 -47.69
N PHE A 284 -50.77 -19.86 -48.17
CA PHE A 284 -50.32 -21.04 -47.44
C PHE A 284 -49.58 -20.65 -46.15
N SER A 285 -49.91 -21.31 -45.05
CA SER A 285 -49.26 -21.12 -43.76
C SER A 285 -49.00 -22.49 -43.13
N LEU A 286 -47.80 -22.73 -42.60
CA LEU A 286 -47.51 -24.00 -41.92
C LEU A 286 -48.41 -24.27 -40.69
N PHE A 287 -49.10 -23.25 -40.16
CA PHE A 287 -50.05 -23.42 -39.07
C PHE A 287 -51.39 -24.02 -39.54
N SER A 288 -51.64 -24.11 -40.85
CA SER A 288 -52.80 -24.83 -41.39
C SER A 288 -52.65 -26.36 -41.28
N ILE A 289 -51.41 -26.84 -41.09
CA ILE A 289 -51.11 -28.26 -40.91
C ILE A 289 -51.27 -28.60 -39.43
N SER A 290 -52.20 -29.51 -39.13
CA SER A 290 -52.46 -29.98 -37.78
C SER A 290 -51.31 -30.87 -37.28
N PRO A 291 -50.62 -30.50 -36.17
CA PRO A 291 -49.59 -31.35 -35.57
C PRO A 291 -50.10 -32.75 -35.18
N THR A 292 -51.37 -32.86 -34.80
CA THR A 292 -51.98 -34.14 -34.43
C THR A 292 -52.16 -35.04 -35.63
N GLU A 293 -52.54 -34.49 -36.79
CA GLU A 293 -52.71 -35.26 -38.02
C GLU A 293 -51.36 -35.78 -38.52
N VAL A 294 -50.32 -34.94 -38.50
CA VAL A 294 -48.94 -35.36 -38.82
C VAL A 294 -48.47 -36.46 -37.89
N PHE A 295 -48.75 -36.36 -36.59
CA PHE A 295 -48.35 -37.39 -35.64
C PHE A 295 -49.06 -38.72 -35.90
N ILE A 296 -50.34 -38.69 -36.27
CA ILE A 296 -51.11 -39.90 -36.60
C ILE A 296 -50.62 -40.50 -37.93
N SER A 297 -50.30 -39.68 -38.93
CA SER A 297 -49.84 -40.14 -40.26
C SER A 297 -48.48 -40.83 -40.22
N MET A 298 -47.68 -40.61 -39.18
CA MET A 298 -46.45 -41.36 -38.92
C MET A 298 -46.68 -42.87 -38.73
N PHE A 299 -47.91 -43.31 -38.47
CA PHE A 299 -48.24 -44.71 -38.19
C PHE A 299 -49.18 -45.30 -39.26
N PRO A 300 -48.98 -46.57 -39.67
CA PRO A 300 -48.06 -47.57 -39.07
C PRO A 300 -46.60 -47.49 -39.56
N ASN A 301 -46.30 -46.71 -40.61
CA ASN A 301 -44.97 -46.65 -41.21
C ASN A 301 -44.26 -45.31 -40.96
N ILE A 302 -43.45 -45.26 -39.89
CA ILE A 302 -42.70 -44.05 -39.50
C ILE A 302 -41.61 -43.64 -40.48
N PHE A 303 -41.22 -44.53 -41.41
CA PHE A 303 -40.19 -44.28 -42.42
C PHE A 303 -40.77 -43.81 -43.76
N ALA A 304 -42.10 -43.67 -43.89
CA ALA A 304 -42.75 -43.16 -45.09
C ALA A 304 -42.56 -41.63 -45.21
N LEU A 305 -41.41 -41.21 -45.74
CA LEU A 305 -41.10 -39.81 -46.08
C LEU A 305 -40.96 -39.71 -47.60
N ASP A 306 -41.67 -38.77 -48.21
CA ASP A 306 -41.66 -38.56 -49.66
C ASP A 306 -40.51 -37.63 -50.11
N SER A 307 -40.10 -36.68 -49.25
CA SER A 307 -39.00 -35.74 -49.51
C SER A 307 -37.63 -36.26 -49.08
N PHE A 308 -36.67 -36.25 -50.02
CA PHE A 308 -35.25 -36.51 -49.74
C PHE A 308 -34.65 -35.47 -48.78
N VAL A 309 -35.21 -34.25 -48.75
CA VAL A 309 -34.75 -33.19 -47.85
C VAL A 309 -35.25 -33.44 -46.42
N ALA A 310 -36.47 -33.97 -46.25
CA ALA A 310 -36.96 -34.43 -44.95
C ALA A 310 -36.10 -35.57 -44.37
N LEU A 311 -35.66 -36.51 -45.21
CA LEU A 311 -34.72 -37.56 -44.83
C LEU A 311 -33.36 -36.99 -44.39
N GLY A 312 -32.79 -36.05 -45.15
CA GLY A 312 -31.50 -35.42 -44.83
C GLY A 312 -31.51 -34.69 -43.48
N LEU A 313 -32.60 -34.01 -43.15
CA LEU A 313 -32.76 -33.36 -41.86
C LEU A 313 -33.05 -34.30 -40.70
N LEU A 314 -33.77 -35.39 -40.95
CA LEU A 314 -33.92 -36.45 -39.94
C LEU A 314 -32.55 -36.95 -39.50
N PHE A 315 -31.66 -37.26 -40.44
CA PHE A 315 -30.29 -37.67 -40.11
C PHE A 315 -29.48 -36.58 -39.42
N MET A 316 -29.62 -35.32 -39.87
CA MET A 316 -28.96 -34.18 -39.22
C MET A 316 -29.43 -34.03 -37.76
N GLY A 317 -30.74 -33.99 -37.51
CA GLY A 317 -31.32 -33.82 -36.18
C GLY A 317 -31.03 -35.01 -35.25
N LEU A 318 -31.04 -36.25 -35.77
CA LEU A 318 -30.60 -37.42 -35.02
C LEU A 318 -29.09 -37.37 -34.68
N THR A 319 -28.27 -36.83 -35.58
CA THR A 319 -26.83 -36.66 -35.33
C THR A 319 -26.59 -35.62 -34.24
N VAL A 320 -27.28 -34.48 -34.30
CA VAL A 320 -27.22 -33.44 -33.26
C VAL A 320 -27.69 -33.99 -31.93
N PHE A 321 -28.81 -34.72 -31.92
CA PHE A 321 -29.35 -35.37 -30.73
C PHE A 321 -28.35 -36.38 -30.14
N GLY A 322 -27.75 -37.24 -30.97
CA GLY A 322 -26.73 -38.20 -30.53
C GLY A 322 -25.49 -37.54 -29.94
N LEU A 323 -25.02 -36.44 -30.55
CA LEU A 323 -23.92 -35.64 -30.00
C LEU A 323 -24.31 -34.97 -28.68
N ALA A 324 -25.53 -34.44 -28.55
CA ALA A 324 -26.04 -33.87 -27.30
C ALA A 324 -26.11 -34.89 -26.16
N VAL A 325 -26.55 -36.13 -26.47
CA VAL A 325 -26.54 -37.25 -25.52
C VAL A 325 -25.10 -37.60 -25.09
N TYR A 326 -24.17 -37.70 -26.05
CA TYR A 326 -22.77 -38.02 -25.76
C TYR A 326 -22.08 -36.94 -24.92
N GLU A 327 -22.22 -35.67 -25.30
CA GLU A 327 -21.65 -34.54 -24.55
C GLU A 327 -22.25 -34.44 -23.14
N GLY A 328 -23.57 -34.66 -23.01
CA GLY A 328 -24.26 -34.74 -21.72
C GLY A 328 -23.72 -35.83 -20.81
N TYR A 329 -23.36 -36.99 -21.37
CA TYR A 329 -22.84 -38.13 -20.62
C TYR A 329 -21.39 -37.96 -20.15
N ASP A 330 -20.49 -37.48 -21.03
CA ASP A 330 -19.03 -37.58 -20.81
C ASP A 330 -18.32 -36.25 -20.54
N ARG A 331 -18.90 -35.10 -20.93
CA ARG A 331 -18.15 -33.83 -21.01
C ARG A 331 -18.56 -32.78 -19.99
N ILE A 332 -19.80 -32.81 -19.52
CA ILE A 332 -20.30 -31.85 -18.52
C ILE A 332 -19.75 -32.14 -17.11
N SER A 333 -19.52 -33.41 -16.78
CA SER A 333 -19.03 -33.83 -15.47
C SER A 333 -18.46 -35.25 -15.51
N ASP A 334 -17.77 -35.67 -14.46
CA ASP A 334 -17.23 -37.04 -14.36
C ASP A 334 -18.32 -38.11 -14.57
N ARG A 335 -18.00 -39.19 -15.28
CA ARG A 335 -18.94 -40.29 -15.57
C ARG A 335 -19.67 -40.83 -14.34
N TYR A 336 -19.03 -40.81 -13.17
CA TYR A 336 -19.66 -41.18 -11.91
C TYR A 336 -20.42 -39.98 -11.31
N PRO A 337 -21.74 -40.07 -11.07
CA PRO A 337 -22.51 -39.01 -10.45
C PRO A 337 -21.92 -38.54 -9.12
N GLY A 338 -21.73 -37.22 -8.97
CA GLY A 338 -21.27 -36.61 -7.72
C GLY A 338 -19.75 -36.58 -7.49
N TYR A 339 -18.94 -37.44 -8.14
CA TYR A 339 -17.50 -37.51 -7.89
C TYR A 339 -16.78 -36.20 -8.24
N GLY A 340 -17.10 -35.61 -9.39
CA GLY A 340 -16.52 -34.34 -9.82
C GLY A 340 -16.88 -33.15 -8.92
N ARG A 341 -17.98 -33.20 -8.17
CA ARG A 341 -18.36 -32.15 -7.21
C ARG A 341 -17.48 -32.18 -5.98
N VAL A 342 -17.34 -33.37 -5.36
CA VAL A 342 -16.56 -33.54 -4.14
C VAL A 342 -15.07 -33.27 -4.39
N TRP A 343 -14.57 -33.69 -5.54
CA TRP A 343 -13.19 -33.37 -5.94
C TRP A 343 -12.96 -31.87 -6.17
N ARG A 344 -13.87 -31.17 -6.86
CA ARG A 344 -13.73 -29.71 -7.05
C ARG A 344 -13.79 -28.96 -5.71
N LYS A 345 -14.60 -29.44 -4.77
CA LYS A 345 -14.68 -28.89 -3.42
C LYS A 345 -13.35 -29.03 -2.68
N GLU A 346 -12.72 -30.21 -2.73
CA GLU A 346 -11.39 -30.44 -2.16
C GLU A 346 -10.34 -29.55 -2.84
N ARG A 347 -10.33 -29.50 -4.17
CA ARG A 347 -9.36 -28.70 -4.92
C ARG A 347 -9.46 -27.21 -4.60
N LYS A 348 -10.69 -26.68 -4.54
CA LYS A 348 -10.95 -25.28 -4.17
C LYS A 348 -10.52 -24.99 -2.73
N ALA A 349 -10.75 -25.92 -1.80
CA ALA A 349 -10.29 -25.78 -0.42
C ALA A 349 -8.76 -25.83 -0.32
N TYR A 350 -8.09 -26.69 -1.09
CA TYR A 350 -6.64 -26.74 -1.20
C TYR A 350 -6.05 -25.43 -1.74
N GLU A 351 -6.61 -24.91 -2.84
CA GLU A 351 -6.19 -23.64 -3.44
C GLU A 351 -6.41 -22.46 -2.49
N ARG A 352 -7.54 -22.42 -1.77
CA ARG A 352 -7.80 -21.41 -0.73
C ARG A 352 -6.76 -21.50 0.40
N ARG A 353 -6.43 -22.69 0.89
CA ARG A 353 -5.38 -22.87 1.92
C ARG A 353 -4.01 -22.42 1.43
N GLN A 354 -3.65 -22.70 0.17
CA GLN A 354 -2.42 -22.19 -0.43
C GLN A 354 -2.42 -20.66 -0.52
N ALA A 355 -3.53 -20.07 -0.99
CA ALA A 355 -3.67 -18.62 -1.14
C ALA A 355 -3.57 -17.88 0.20
N VAL A 356 -4.26 -18.36 1.24
CA VAL A 356 -4.19 -17.77 2.60
C VAL A 356 -2.75 -17.81 3.13
N ARG A 357 -2.04 -18.94 2.99
CA ARG A 357 -0.64 -19.03 3.44
C ARG A 357 0.29 -18.07 2.70
N ASN A 358 0.13 -17.94 1.38
CA ASN A 358 0.95 -17.02 0.60
C ASN A 358 0.66 -15.56 0.96
N ALA A 359 -0.63 -15.20 1.11
CA ALA A 359 -1.04 -13.86 1.49
C ALA A 359 -0.45 -13.44 2.84
N VAL A 360 -0.51 -14.31 3.84
CA VAL A 360 0.12 -14.08 5.16
C VAL A 360 1.63 -13.85 5.03
N ARG A 361 2.32 -14.65 4.21
CA ARG A 361 3.76 -14.51 4.01
C ARG A 361 4.10 -13.16 3.38
N ASP A 362 3.30 -12.74 2.41
CA ASP A 362 3.49 -11.49 1.71
C ASP A 362 3.20 -10.29 2.64
N ASP A 363 2.12 -10.33 3.44
CA ASP A 363 1.81 -9.31 4.45
C ASP A 363 2.94 -9.15 5.49
N LEU A 364 3.50 -10.26 5.97
CA LEU A 364 4.61 -10.25 6.93
C LEU A 364 5.91 -9.71 6.30
N SER A 365 6.15 -10.05 5.03
CA SER A 365 7.28 -9.51 4.27
C SER A 365 7.16 -7.99 4.06
N ASP A 366 5.96 -7.50 3.76
CA ASP A 366 5.66 -6.08 3.60
C ASP A 366 5.82 -5.33 4.93
N TYR A 367 5.38 -5.93 6.05
CA TYR A 367 5.59 -5.39 7.39
C TYR A 367 7.09 -5.22 7.71
N PHE A 368 7.90 -6.26 7.49
CA PHE A 368 9.34 -6.18 7.74
C PHE A 368 10.06 -5.19 6.80
N THR A 369 9.60 -5.07 5.56
CA THR A 369 10.11 -4.04 4.63
C THR A 369 9.82 -2.64 5.15
N SER A 370 8.61 -2.41 5.68
CA SER A 370 8.23 -1.15 6.30
C SER A 370 9.06 -0.84 7.56
N CYS A 371 9.36 -1.85 8.38
CA CYS A 371 10.25 -1.72 9.54
C CYS A 371 11.66 -1.26 9.10
N ARG A 372 12.25 -1.91 8.09
CA ARG A 372 13.58 -1.53 7.56
C ARG A 372 13.61 -0.09 7.06
N GLN A 373 12.62 0.30 6.25
CA GLN A 373 12.52 1.67 5.73
C GLN A 373 12.40 2.70 6.85
N TRP A 374 11.67 2.38 7.93
CA TRP A 374 11.58 3.24 9.10
C TRP A 374 12.95 3.40 9.79
N PHE A 375 13.69 2.31 10.02
CA PHE A 375 15.03 2.37 10.65
C PHE A 375 16.01 3.22 9.82
N GLU A 376 16.05 3.03 8.50
CA GLU A 376 16.90 3.82 7.60
C GLU A 376 16.52 5.30 7.61
N THR A 377 15.21 5.58 7.59
CA THR A 377 14.69 6.94 7.67
C THR A 377 15.08 7.59 9.00
N GLN A 378 14.89 6.90 10.12
CA GLN A 378 15.24 7.43 11.45
C GLN A 378 16.73 7.65 11.60
N GLN A 379 17.57 6.72 11.14
CA GLN A 379 19.02 6.89 11.15
C GLN A 379 19.44 8.13 10.36
N SER A 380 18.89 8.32 9.15
CA SER A 380 19.17 9.51 8.33
C SER A 380 18.73 10.81 9.01
N ARG A 381 17.58 10.81 9.71
CA ARG A 381 17.05 11.99 10.42
C ARG A 381 17.88 12.34 11.65
N HIS A 382 18.32 11.36 12.43
CA HIS A 382 19.18 11.58 13.59
C HIS A 382 20.55 12.15 13.17
N VAL A 383 21.16 11.61 12.12
CA VAL A 383 22.42 12.14 11.56
C VAL A 383 22.24 13.58 11.06
N ALA A 384 21.12 13.87 10.39
CA ALA A 384 20.80 15.23 9.96
C ALA A 384 20.59 16.18 11.15
N ALA A 385 19.88 15.76 12.20
CA ALA A 385 19.65 16.54 13.41
C ALA A 385 20.96 16.92 14.09
N LYS A 386 21.85 15.95 14.31
CA LYS A 386 23.18 16.19 14.89
C LYS A 386 23.95 17.23 14.10
N ARG A 387 24.00 17.06 12.77
CA ARG A 387 24.72 17.96 11.87
C ARG A 387 24.15 19.39 11.90
N GLU A 388 22.84 19.56 11.92
CA GLU A 388 22.23 20.88 11.93
C GLU A 388 22.33 21.58 13.29
N ILE A 389 22.28 20.83 14.41
CA ILE A 389 22.58 21.36 15.76
C ILE A 389 24.02 21.88 15.81
N GLU A 390 24.98 21.10 15.31
CA GLU A 390 26.39 21.52 15.24
C GLU A 390 26.56 22.79 14.39
N LYS A 391 25.88 22.88 13.23
CA LYS A 391 25.87 24.08 12.41
C LYS A 391 25.24 25.28 13.11
N ALA A 392 24.16 25.10 13.84
CA ALA A 392 23.51 26.16 14.60
C ALA A 392 24.45 26.74 15.67
N MET A 393 25.22 25.88 16.34
CA MET A 393 26.25 26.31 17.29
C MET A 393 27.41 27.05 16.61
N ASN A 394 27.90 26.54 15.48
CA ASN A 394 28.95 27.23 14.70
C ASN A 394 28.48 28.60 14.20
N LEU A 395 27.21 28.74 13.81
CA LEU A 395 26.62 30.00 13.42
C LEU A 395 26.54 30.99 14.59
N LEU A 396 26.22 30.49 15.79
CA LEU A 396 26.20 31.29 17.01
C LEU A 396 27.61 31.77 17.40
N ASP A 397 28.61 30.88 17.32
CA ASP A 397 30.02 31.21 17.55
C ASP A 397 30.50 32.28 16.57
N ALA A 398 30.17 32.16 15.28
CA ALA A 398 30.50 33.17 14.28
C ALA A 398 29.85 34.54 14.58
N ARG A 399 28.59 34.54 15.05
CA ARG A 399 27.92 35.78 15.49
C ARG A 399 28.58 36.38 16.72
N ARG A 400 29.01 35.56 17.69
CA ARG A 400 29.74 36.01 18.87
C ARG A 400 31.03 36.71 18.47
N ASP A 401 31.82 36.09 17.62
CA ASP A 401 33.10 36.66 17.18
C ASP A 401 32.90 37.98 16.43
N PHE A 402 31.83 38.07 15.64
CA PHE A 402 31.42 39.32 15.00
C PHE A 402 31.00 40.40 16.02
N ALA A 403 30.22 40.05 17.04
CA ALA A 403 29.83 40.97 18.11
C ALA A 403 31.03 41.46 18.93
N ILE A 404 31.99 40.59 19.24
CA ILE A 404 33.24 40.94 19.92
C ILE A 404 34.06 41.91 19.07
N ALA A 405 34.16 41.67 17.75
CA ALA A 405 34.87 42.57 16.85
C ALA A 405 34.27 43.98 16.81
N ILE A 406 32.93 44.11 16.79
CA ILE A 406 32.24 45.41 16.86
C ILE A 406 32.47 46.07 18.22
N ALA A 407 32.30 45.31 19.31
CA ALA A 407 32.48 45.82 20.67
C ALA A 407 33.92 46.33 20.90
N SER A 408 34.92 45.59 20.39
CA SER A 408 36.34 45.98 20.45
C SER A 408 36.60 47.30 19.73
N ARG A 409 36.09 47.48 18.50
CA ARG A 409 36.21 48.74 17.77
C ARG A 409 35.56 49.92 18.51
N ALA A 410 34.37 49.70 19.08
CA ALA A 410 33.67 50.73 19.84
C ALA A 410 34.45 51.12 21.12
N ALA A 411 34.98 50.13 21.84
CA ALA A 411 35.74 50.34 23.06
C ALA A 411 37.11 51.01 22.80
N ASP A 412 37.78 50.65 21.72
CA ASP A 412 39.01 51.32 21.26
C ASP A 412 38.75 52.78 20.86
N GLN A 413 37.64 53.04 20.16
CA GLN A 413 37.26 54.39 19.79
C GLN A 413 36.87 55.22 21.03
N GLU A 414 36.13 54.64 21.98
CA GLU A 414 35.79 55.25 23.26
C GLU A 414 37.06 55.69 24.00
N ARG A 415 38.01 54.77 24.15
CA ARG A 415 39.31 55.01 24.77
C ARG A 415 40.08 56.12 24.04
N SER A 416 40.19 56.04 22.72
CA SER A 416 40.91 57.01 21.90
C SER A 416 40.33 58.42 22.00
N LEU A 417 39.00 58.54 22.07
CA LEU A 417 38.31 59.82 22.23
C LEU A 417 38.48 60.40 23.63
N LYS A 418 38.31 59.59 24.69
CA LYS A 418 38.54 60.01 26.09
C LYS A 418 39.99 60.44 26.30
N VAL A 419 40.98 59.67 25.82
CA VAL A 419 42.40 60.06 25.90
C VAL A 419 42.68 61.34 25.13
N ALA A 420 42.12 61.49 23.92
CA ALA A 420 42.30 62.70 23.12
C ALA A 420 41.67 63.94 23.78
N TYR A 421 40.51 63.78 24.42
CA TYR A 421 39.86 64.80 25.21
C TYR A 421 40.74 65.20 26.39
N ARG A 422 41.07 64.25 27.28
CA ARG A 422 41.86 64.48 28.50
C ARG A 422 43.23 65.10 28.24
N GLN A 423 43.95 64.65 27.20
CA GLN A 423 45.25 65.23 26.83
C GLN A 423 45.13 66.66 26.30
N ALA A 424 44.14 66.95 25.44
CA ALA A 424 43.93 68.29 24.91
C ALA A 424 43.49 69.26 26.01
N HIS A 425 42.62 68.79 26.90
CA HIS A 425 42.13 69.52 28.05
C HIS A 425 43.27 69.85 29.04
N ARG A 426 44.10 68.87 29.44
CA ARG A 426 45.27 69.09 30.30
C ARG A 426 46.23 70.14 29.75
N ARG A 427 46.52 70.09 28.45
CA ARG A 427 47.40 71.08 27.80
C ARG A 427 46.80 72.49 27.84
N ALA A 428 45.49 72.61 27.63
CA ALA A 428 44.79 73.89 27.63
C ALA A 428 44.62 74.46 29.04
N ARG A 429 44.36 73.63 30.07
CA ARG A 429 44.35 74.09 31.48
C ARG A 429 45.71 74.59 31.93
N ASN A 430 46.78 73.86 31.62
CA ASN A 430 48.14 74.29 31.96
C ASN A 430 48.51 75.64 31.30
N ALA A 431 48.06 75.87 30.06
CA ALA A 431 48.29 77.13 29.35
C ALA A 431 47.48 78.31 29.94
N ASN A 432 46.38 78.05 30.64
CA ASN A 432 45.52 79.06 31.28
C ASN A 432 45.63 79.05 32.81
N ARG A 433 46.72 78.50 33.36
CA ARG A 433 46.90 78.32 34.81
C ARG A 433 46.72 79.60 35.61
N ASP A 434 47.30 80.71 35.12
CA ASP A 434 47.24 82.01 35.79
C ASP A 434 45.82 82.58 35.85
N ARG A 435 44.97 82.24 34.87
CA ARG A 435 43.56 82.64 34.81
C ARG A 435 42.66 81.75 35.67
N LEU A 436 42.98 80.46 35.76
CA LEU A 436 42.13 79.45 36.40
C LEU A 436 42.36 79.33 37.91
N GLY A 437 43.52 79.76 38.44
CA GLY A 437 43.82 79.71 39.87
C GLY A 437 43.66 78.32 40.47
N ASP A 438 42.79 78.18 41.48
CA ASP A 438 42.51 76.92 42.17
C ASP A 438 41.86 75.85 41.27
N GLN A 439 41.28 76.24 40.14
CA GLN A 439 40.72 75.32 39.12
C GLN A 439 41.74 74.91 38.05
N ALA A 440 43.00 75.33 38.16
CA ALA A 440 44.06 74.94 37.22
C ALA A 440 44.44 73.45 37.22
N PRO A 441 44.44 72.71 38.35
CA PRO A 441 44.68 71.26 38.35
C PRO A 441 43.61 70.52 37.55
N CYS A 442 43.94 69.43 36.84
CA CYS A 442 42.91 68.61 36.18
C CYS A 442 42.17 67.73 37.21
N PRO A 443 40.95 67.26 36.93
CA PRO A 443 40.26 66.30 37.79
C PRO A 443 41.09 65.02 37.98
N ALA A 444 41.03 64.43 39.18
CA ALA A 444 41.82 63.25 39.53
C ALA A 444 41.58 62.06 38.59
N TYR A 445 40.33 61.88 38.11
CA TYR A 445 39.97 60.78 37.20
C TYR A 445 40.67 60.86 35.83
N PHE A 446 41.30 61.98 35.48
CA PHE A 446 42.05 62.08 34.23
C PHE A 446 43.28 61.17 34.20
N ASP A 447 43.85 60.87 35.37
CA ASP A 447 45.01 59.98 35.51
C ASP A 447 44.62 58.49 35.58
N GLU A 448 43.33 58.18 35.68
CA GLU A 448 42.84 56.79 35.60
C GLU A 448 43.07 56.21 34.19
N ILE A 449 43.53 54.95 34.17
CA ILE A 449 43.73 54.22 32.93
C ILE A 449 42.37 53.89 32.31
N VAL A 450 42.07 54.49 31.16
CA VAL A 450 40.88 54.15 30.38
C VAL A 450 41.06 52.75 29.78
N THR A 451 40.49 51.74 30.43
CA THR A 451 40.46 50.36 29.97
C THR A 451 39.23 50.12 29.07
N PRO A 452 39.40 49.51 27.88
CA PRO A 452 38.28 49.10 27.05
C PRO A 452 37.38 48.11 27.80
N GLN A 453 36.09 48.42 27.92
CA GLN A 453 35.11 47.47 28.47
C GLN A 453 34.59 46.57 27.36
N LEU A 454 34.95 45.28 27.42
CA LEU A 454 34.51 44.27 26.46
C LEU A 454 33.43 43.37 27.08
N PRO A 455 32.30 43.14 26.40
CA PRO A 455 31.30 42.15 26.82
C PRO A 455 31.84 40.72 26.64
N SER A 456 31.55 39.83 27.60
CA SER A 456 32.04 38.45 27.60
C SER A 456 31.19 37.46 26.78
N TYR A 457 29.96 37.83 26.38
CA TYR A 457 28.96 37.00 25.67
C TYR A 457 29.08 35.50 26.00
N GLU A 458 28.76 35.13 27.24
CA GLU A 458 28.86 33.74 27.70
C GLU A 458 27.85 32.84 26.98
N MET A 459 28.32 31.72 26.42
CA MET A 459 27.49 30.75 25.68
C MET A 459 27.64 29.32 26.24
N ALA A 460 28.03 29.21 27.51
CA ALA A 460 28.28 27.93 28.16
C ALA A 460 27.03 27.06 28.22
N LYS A 461 25.87 27.67 28.51
CA LYS A 461 24.58 26.96 28.63
C LYS A 461 24.12 26.40 27.27
N GLU A 462 24.26 27.18 26.21
CA GLU A 462 23.93 26.78 24.83
C GLU A 462 24.82 25.62 24.39
N ARG A 463 26.11 25.68 24.70
CA ARG A 463 27.06 24.60 24.40
C ARG A 463 26.76 23.33 25.18
N GLU A 464 26.48 23.44 26.47
CA GLU A 464 26.11 22.30 27.31
C GLU A 464 24.81 21.65 26.81
N GLN A 465 23.79 22.45 26.50
CA GLN A 465 22.53 21.96 25.93
C GLN A 465 22.74 21.26 24.58
N ALA A 466 23.53 21.85 23.67
CA ALA A 466 23.83 21.26 22.38
C ALA A 466 24.64 19.96 22.50
N GLN A 467 25.62 19.90 23.41
CA GLN A 467 26.38 18.69 23.69
C GLN A 467 25.50 17.57 24.27
N ALA A 468 24.62 17.91 25.22
CA ALA A 468 23.65 16.96 25.76
C ALA A 468 22.72 16.42 24.67
N ALA A 469 22.18 17.29 23.82
CA ALA A 469 21.34 16.90 22.69
C ALA A 469 22.08 15.99 21.69
N MET A 470 23.32 16.32 21.34
CA MET A 470 24.15 15.50 20.46
C MET A 470 24.46 14.13 21.07
N GLN A 471 24.71 14.07 22.39
CA GLN A 471 24.92 12.82 23.10
C GLN A 471 23.66 11.94 23.10
N THR A 472 22.49 12.52 23.34
CA THR A 472 21.20 11.83 23.20
C THR A 472 21.02 11.27 21.77
N ILE A 473 21.34 12.07 20.75
CA ILE A 473 21.25 11.61 19.36
C ILE A 473 22.22 10.44 19.08
N ASP A 474 23.44 10.49 19.60
CA ASP A 474 24.41 9.40 19.43
C ASP A 474 23.98 8.12 20.15
N ASN A 475 23.42 8.25 21.36
CA ASN A 475 22.81 7.14 22.09
C ASN A 475 21.65 6.53 21.30
N ASN A 476 20.78 7.36 20.72
CA ASN A 476 19.67 6.92 19.88
C ASN A 476 20.13 6.22 18.59
N ILE A 477 21.16 6.74 17.91
CA ILE A 477 21.74 6.08 16.73
C ILE A 477 22.26 4.69 17.11
N THR A 478 22.90 4.56 18.28
CA THR A 478 23.39 3.28 18.79
C THR A 478 22.23 2.33 19.09
N ALA A 479 21.18 2.82 19.76
CA ALA A 479 19.97 2.05 20.03
C ALA A 479 19.29 1.57 18.74
N LEU A 480 19.18 2.43 17.72
CA LEU A 480 18.62 2.09 16.42
C LEU A 480 19.43 1.01 15.72
N ASN A 481 20.77 1.06 15.75
CA ASN A 481 21.63 0.02 15.16
C ASN A 481 21.44 -1.33 15.87
N ILE A 482 21.44 -1.33 17.21
CA ILE A 482 21.21 -2.53 18.02
C ILE A 482 19.84 -3.16 17.70
N CYS A 483 18.80 -2.34 17.55
CA CYS A 483 17.46 -2.80 17.18
C CYS A 483 17.39 -3.28 15.73
N ARG A 484 18.10 -2.63 14.80
CA ARG A 484 18.18 -3.04 13.39
C ARG A 484 18.86 -4.40 13.25
N GLU A 485 20.00 -4.61 13.91
CA GLU A 485 20.70 -5.90 13.90
C GLU A 485 19.82 -7.01 14.48
N TRP A 486 19.16 -6.73 15.61
CA TRP A 486 18.19 -7.64 16.19
C TRP A 486 17.03 -7.95 15.23
N LEU A 487 16.49 -6.94 14.54
CA LEU A 487 15.41 -7.10 13.59
C LEU A 487 15.82 -8.02 12.44
N GLU A 488 17.03 -7.89 11.89
CA GLU A 488 17.51 -8.76 10.82
C GLU A 488 17.65 -10.22 11.28
N GLN A 489 18.18 -10.45 12.49
CA GLN A 489 18.23 -11.79 13.08
C GLN A 489 16.83 -12.37 13.32
N HIS A 490 15.93 -11.53 13.80
CA HIS A 490 14.54 -11.91 14.06
C HIS A 490 13.82 -12.29 12.75
N ILE A 491 13.95 -11.47 11.69
CA ILE A 491 13.41 -11.79 10.35
C ILE A 491 13.91 -13.15 9.85
N GLN A 492 15.21 -13.44 10.01
CA GLN A 492 15.77 -14.74 9.61
C GLN A 492 15.15 -15.89 10.42
N GLN A 493 15.00 -15.74 11.74
CA GLN A 493 14.36 -16.75 12.59
C GLN A 493 12.90 -16.99 12.18
N VAL A 494 12.17 -15.92 11.89
CA VAL A 494 10.78 -15.99 11.44
C VAL A 494 10.66 -16.72 10.09
N GLN A 495 11.51 -16.39 9.12
CA GLN A 495 11.54 -17.05 7.81
C GLN A 495 11.97 -18.53 7.90
N GLN A 496 12.91 -18.86 8.78
CA GLN A 496 13.29 -20.24 9.07
C GLN A 496 12.13 -21.02 9.72
N GLY A 497 11.41 -20.39 10.65
CA GLY A 497 10.19 -20.95 11.23
C GLY A 497 9.17 -21.33 10.16
N LEU A 498 8.85 -20.39 9.26
CA LEU A 498 7.92 -20.60 8.14
C LEU A 498 8.37 -21.73 7.20
N SER A 499 9.63 -21.74 6.76
CA SER A 499 10.15 -22.77 5.85
C SER A 499 10.30 -24.16 6.49
N SER A 500 10.55 -24.24 7.80
CA SER A 500 10.61 -25.51 8.53
C SER A 500 9.25 -26.20 8.62
N ILE A 501 8.17 -25.40 8.73
CA ILE A 501 6.79 -25.89 8.68
C ILE A 501 6.50 -26.48 7.29
N GLU A 502 6.96 -25.84 6.21
CA GLU A 502 6.78 -26.36 4.85
C GLU A 502 7.47 -27.70 4.63
N LYS A 503 8.72 -27.85 5.09
CA LYS A 503 9.45 -29.12 4.99
C LYS A 503 8.73 -30.25 5.72
N LYS A 504 8.26 -30.01 6.95
CA LYS A 504 7.49 -31.00 7.72
C LYS A 504 6.20 -31.40 7.01
N VAL A 505 5.47 -30.43 6.45
CA VAL A 505 4.25 -30.71 5.67
C VAL A 505 4.60 -31.54 4.42
N ALA A 506 5.68 -31.21 3.71
CA ALA A 506 6.13 -31.96 2.54
C ALA A 506 6.56 -33.40 2.90
N GLU A 507 7.27 -33.57 4.00
CA GLU A 507 7.66 -34.90 4.54
C GLU A 507 6.45 -35.73 4.94
N GLU A 508 5.47 -35.17 5.64
CA GLU A 508 4.23 -35.89 6.00
C GLU A 508 3.41 -36.27 4.76
N ILE A 509 3.33 -35.39 3.76
CA ILE A 509 2.72 -35.74 2.46
C ILE A 509 3.50 -36.87 1.78
N GLY A 510 4.84 -36.85 1.87
CA GLY A 510 5.72 -37.92 1.39
C GLY A 510 5.44 -39.26 2.06
N LYS A 511 5.37 -39.30 3.40
CA LYS A 511 5.03 -40.50 4.18
C LYS A 511 3.66 -41.04 3.82
N VAL A 512 2.65 -40.19 3.66
CA VAL A 512 1.31 -40.62 3.23
C VAL A 512 1.32 -41.22 1.81
N ARG A 513 2.19 -40.72 0.92
CA ARG A 513 2.39 -41.30 -0.43
C ARG A 513 3.13 -42.64 -0.38
N GLU A 514 4.16 -42.76 0.44
CA GLU A 514 4.92 -44.01 0.61
C GLU A 514 4.06 -45.10 1.26
N VAL A 515 3.27 -44.77 2.28
CA VAL A 515 2.31 -45.71 2.91
C VAL A 515 1.28 -46.20 1.89
N LYS A 516 0.85 -45.35 0.95
CA LYS A 516 0.00 -45.74 -0.19
C LYS A 516 0.68 -46.66 -1.20
N GLN A 517 2.00 -46.56 -1.38
CA GLN A 517 2.75 -47.44 -2.27
C GLN A 517 3.07 -48.80 -1.64
N VAL A 518 3.30 -48.84 -0.31
CA VAL A 518 3.73 -50.06 0.39
C VAL A 518 2.56 -50.97 0.77
N LYS A 519 1.38 -50.43 1.11
CA LYS A 519 0.18 -51.23 1.34
C LYS A 519 -0.70 -51.13 0.10
N GLY A 520 -0.80 -52.21 -0.68
CA GLY A 520 -1.82 -52.36 -1.73
C GLY A 520 -3.29 -52.34 -1.24
N SER A 521 -3.57 -51.77 -0.06
CA SER A 521 -4.92 -51.54 0.47
C SER A 521 -5.12 -50.05 0.76
N THR A 522 -6.00 -49.43 0.01
CA THR A 522 -6.34 -47.99 0.04
C THR A 522 -7.35 -47.65 1.13
N HIS A 523 -7.01 -47.91 2.40
CA HIS A 523 -7.74 -47.34 3.53
C HIS A 523 -6.78 -46.62 4.48
N VAL A 524 -6.80 -45.28 4.45
CA VAL A 524 -6.22 -44.46 5.53
C VAL A 524 -7.33 -44.29 6.57
N PRO A 525 -7.16 -44.81 7.80
CA PRO A 525 -8.16 -44.63 8.86
C PRO A 525 -8.43 -43.14 9.07
N VAL A 526 -9.70 -42.79 9.34
CA VAL A 526 -10.17 -41.41 9.55
C VAL A 526 -9.30 -40.63 10.55
N ASP A 527 -8.72 -41.32 11.53
CA ASP A 527 -7.86 -40.74 12.56
C ASP A 527 -6.47 -40.32 12.05
N GLN A 528 -5.94 -40.95 10.99
CA GLN A 528 -4.69 -40.52 10.35
C GLN A 528 -4.90 -39.33 9.41
N ALA A 529 -6.06 -39.24 8.74
CA ALA A 529 -6.42 -38.10 7.91
C ALA A 529 -6.71 -36.81 8.72
N ARG A 530 -7.10 -36.96 9.99
CA ARG A 530 -7.27 -35.82 10.93
C ARG A 530 -5.95 -35.28 11.48
N ARG A 531 -4.87 -36.06 11.46
CA ARG A 531 -3.56 -35.70 12.03
C ARG A 531 -2.60 -35.03 11.03
N ALA A 532 -2.79 -35.25 9.72
CA ALA A 532 -2.07 -34.56 8.64
C ALA A 532 -2.77 -33.23 8.27
#